data_AF-A0A380H0A0-F1
#
_entry.id   AF-A0A380H0A0-F1
#
_cell.length_a   1.000
_cell.length_b   1.000
_cell.length_c   1.000
_cell.angle_alpha   90.00
_cell.angle_beta   90.00
_cell.angle_gamma   90.00
#
_symmetry.space_group_name_H-M   'P 1'
#
loop_
_entity.id
_entity.type
_entity.pdbx_description
1 polymer ?
#
loop_
_entity_poly.entity_id
_entity_poly.type
_entity_poly.pdbx_seq_one_letter_code
_entity_poly.pdbx_strand_id
1 'polypeptide(L)' 'MPHWPSLMIPRLVAILGIISVLITIKDKKINSMLKLGGMMINILPLLGSFITKY' A
#
# COMPACT_ATOMS: atom_id res chain seq x y z
N MET A 1 -15.89 -10.30 -15.49
CA MET A 1 -16.02 -10.44 -14.02
C MET A 1 -14.62 -10.33 -13.41
N PRO A 2 -14.40 -9.57 -12.33
CA PRO A 2 -13.08 -9.50 -11.72
C PRO A 2 -12.71 -10.89 -11.19
N HIS A 3 -11.48 -11.35 -11.48
CA HIS A 3 -11.00 -12.70 -11.15
C HIS A 3 -10.72 -12.89 -9.64
N TRP A 4 -10.76 -11.81 -8.85
CA TRP A 4 -10.59 -11.84 -7.40
C TRP A 4 -11.91 -11.51 -6.71
N PRO A 5 -12.56 -12.49 -6.04
CA PRO A 5 -13.85 -12.28 -5.41
C PRO A 5 -13.76 -11.37 -4.18
N SER A 6 -12.54 -11.10 -3.66
CA SER A 6 -12.33 -10.36 -2.43
C SER A 6 -11.21 -9.32 -2.53
N LEU A 7 -11.54 -8.07 -2.20
CA LEU A 7 -10.63 -6.95 -1.99
C LEU A 7 -9.84 -7.09 -0.67
N MET A 8 -10.07 -8.16 0.10
CA MET A 8 -9.41 -8.41 1.38
C MET A 8 -7.92 -8.68 1.23
N ILE A 9 -7.51 -9.52 0.28
CA ILE A 9 -6.09 -9.82 0.03
C ILE A 9 -5.33 -8.56 -0.42
N PRO A 10 -5.79 -7.80 -1.44
CA PRO A 10 -5.17 -6.53 -1.80
C PRO A 10 -5.04 -5.55 -0.64
N ARG A 11 -6.07 -5.43 0.22
CA ARG A 11 -6.03 -4.56 1.40
C ARG A 11 -4.96 -4.99 2.41
N LEU A 12 -4.87 -6.28 2.73
CA LEU A 12 -3.88 -6.80 3.67
C LEU A 12 -2.45 -6.54 3.17
N VAL A 13 -2.19 -6.82 1.90
CA VAL A 13 -0.87 -6.58 1.29
C VAL A 13 -0.51 -5.09 1.31
N ALA A 14 -1.46 -4.21 0.98
CA ALA A 14 -1.25 -2.76 1.05
C ALA A 14 -0.92 -2.28 2.46
N ILE A 15 -1.61 -2.79 3.49
CA ILE A 15 -1.33 -2.44 4.90
C ILE A 15 0.08 -2.89 5.30
N LEU A 16 0.49 -4.11 4.93
CA LEU A 16 1.85 -4.61 5.21
C LEU A 16 2.92 -3.77 4.50
N GLY A 17 2.66 -3.33 3.28
CA GLY A 17 3.54 -2.42 2.55
C GLY A 17 3.68 -1.05 3.22
N ILE A 18 2.58 -0.47 3.73
CA ILE A 18 2.63 0.78 4.51
C ILE A 18 3.48 0.59 5.78
N ILE A 19 3.26 -0.48 6.53
CA ILE A 19 4.05 -0.78 7.74
C ILE A 19 5.54 -0.92 7.41
N SER A 20 5.86 -1.60 6.32
CA SER A 20 7.25 -1.77 5.86
C SER A 20 7.91 -0.42 5.54
N VAL A 21 7.19 0.49 4.87
CA VAL A 21 7.67 1.84 4.59
C VAL A 21 7.84 2.66 5.87
N LEU A 22 6.92 2.56 6.82
CA LEU A 22 6.99 3.26 8.11
C LEU A 22 8.20 2.80 8.95
N ILE A 23 8.51 1.51 8.97
CA ILE A 23 9.71 0.99 9.63
C ILE A 23 10.97 1.56 8.95
N THR A 24 10.94 1.66 7.62
CA THR A 24 12.05 2.11 6.79
C THR A 24 12.26 3.64 6.85
N ILE A 25 11.30 4.43 7.36
CA ILE A 25 11.43 5.90 7.45
C ILE A 25 12.65 6.34 8.25
N LYS A 26 13.00 5.63 9.32
CA LYS A 26 14.15 5.96 10.18
C LYS A 26 15.51 5.66 9.53
N ASP A 27 15.54 4.87 8.46
CA ASP A 27 16.79 4.56 7.76
C ASP A 27 17.23 5.73 6.86
N LYS A 28 18.30 6.41 7.25
CA LYS A 28 18.85 7.56 6.50
C LYS A 28 19.54 7.16 5.20
N LYS A 29 19.83 5.87 4.98
CA LYS A 29 20.46 5.37 3.75
C LYS A 29 19.47 5.27 2.59
N ILE A 30 18.18 5.18 2.89
CA ILE A 30 17.14 4.97 1.90
C ILE A 30 16.60 6.32 1.41
N ASN A 31 16.61 6.51 0.09
CA ASN A 31 16.18 7.74 -0.57
C ASN A 31 14.73 8.10 -0.19
N SER A 32 14.50 9.35 0.18
CA SER A 32 13.18 9.89 0.53
C SER A 32 12.14 9.71 -0.59
N MET A 33 12.55 9.81 -1.86
CA MET A 33 11.66 9.59 -2.99
C MET A 33 11.20 8.12 -3.08
N LEU A 34 12.07 7.18 -2.72
CA LEU A 34 11.74 5.76 -2.68
C LEU A 34 10.74 5.45 -1.55
N LYS A 35 10.89 6.12 -0.40
CA LYS A 35 9.93 6.02 0.71
C LYS A 35 8.56 6.58 0.34
N LEU A 36 8.55 7.74 -0.32
CA LEU A 36 7.31 8.37 -0.78
C LEU A 36 6.62 7.52 -1.85
N GLY A 37 7.35 7.05 -2.85
CA GLY A 37 6.85 6.12 -3.86
C GLY A 37 6.30 4.84 -3.23
N GLY A 38 7.06 4.23 -2.31
CA GLY A 38 6.64 3.07 -1.53
C GLY A 38 5.36 3.30 -0.73
N MET A 39 5.18 4.49 -0.16
CA MET A 39 3.95 4.85 0.55
C MET A 39 2.77 5.01 -0.42
N MET A 40 2.96 5.71 -1.54
CA MET A 40 1.89 5.96 -2.52
C MET A 40 1.39 4.68 -3.19
N ILE A 41 2.28 3.75 -3.57
CA ILE A 41 1.87 2.49 -4.20
C ILE A 41 1.01 1.61 -3.29
N ASN A 42 1.07 1.82 -1.96
CA ASN A 42 0.24 1.08 -1.01
C ASN A 42 -1.01 1.86 -0.58
N ILE A 43 -0.92 3.19 -0.40
CA ILE A 43 -2.08 4.02 -0.01
C ILE A 43 -3.11 4.13 -1.14
N LEU A 44 -2.69 4.34 -2.39
CA LEU A 44 -3.61 4.54 -3.51
C LEU A 44 -4.54 3.34 -3.76
N PRO A 45 -4.06 2.09 -3.88
CA PRO A 45 -4.95 0.94 -4.01
C PRO A 45 -5.77 0.67 -2.75
N LEU A 46 -5.26 0.98 -1.55
CA LEU A 46 -6.01 0.87 -0.32
C LEU A 46 -7.24 1.80 -0.33
N LEU A 47 -7.05 3.06 -0.70
CA LEU A 47 -8.13 4.04 -0.87
C LEU A 47 -9.11 3.62 -1.96
N GLY A 48 -8.62 3.18 -3.11
CA GLY A 48 -9.45 2.66 -4.20
C GLY A 48 -10.33 1.48 -3.76
N SER A 49 -9.82 0.62 -2.86
CA SER A 49 -10.58 -0.52 -2.32
C SER A 49 -11.73 -0.12 -1.39
N PHE A 50 -11.68 1.08 -0.79
CA PHE A 50 -12.76 1.61 0.05
C PHE A 50 -13.82 2.35 -0.76
N ILE A 51 -13.43 2.94 -1.89
CA ILE A 51 -14.33 3.66 -2.80
C ILE A 51 -15.10 2.67 -3.68
N THR A 52 -14.46 1.57 -4.09
CA THR A 52 -15.08 0.55 -4.92
C THR A 52 -16.09 -0.25 -4.10
N LYS A 53 -17.38 0.10 -4.21
CA LYS A 53 -18.47 -0.78 -3.83
C LYS A 53 -18.61 -1.87 -4.89
N TYR A 54 -18.60 -3.11 -4.44
CA TYR A 54 -19.00 -4.28 -5.23
C TYR A 54 -20.40 -4.10 -5.82
#